data_AF-A0A9D9YE76-F1
#
_entry.id   AF-A0A9D9YE76-F1
#
_cell.length_a   1.000
_cell.length_b   1.000
_cell.length_c   1.000
_cell.angle_alpha   90.00
_cell.angle_beta   90.00
_cell.angle_gamma   90.00
#
_symmetry.space_group_name_H-M   'P 1'
#
loop_
_entity.id
_entity.type
_entity.pdbx_description
1 polymer ?
#
loop_
_entity_poly.entity_id
_entity_poly.type
_entity_poly.pdbx_seq_one_letter_code
_entity_poly.pdbx_strand_id
1 'polypeptide(L)'
;MPGFRGHLIGGTLTYLAILQCIKSMQPSLPVIASGFVFCIVGSLFPDIDIKSKGQKLFYSLGLIILCCFLYYERTDLFIGLSLLATVPLLVKHRGIFHELWFLIFISISTGLVIGSFHAQYSAWAMKNALFFLAGAISHIVLDRVITRLKYWLIVK
;
A
#
# COMPACT_ATOMS: atom_id res chain seq x y z
N MET A 1 -0.38 -11.33 15.44
CA MET A 1 -0.03 -10.87 14.09
C MET A 1 1.23 -10.03 14.22
N PRO A 2 2.05 -9.90 13.17
CA PRO A 2 3.10 -8.88 13.18
C PRO A 2 2.43 -7.54 13.54
N GLY A 3 3.07 -6.76 14.41
CA GLY A 3 2.59 -5.40 14.67
C GLY A 3 3.00 -4.46 13.55
N PHE A 4 2.58 -3.20 13.64
CA PHE A 4 3.01 -2.11 12.74
C PHE A 4 4.51 -2.12 12.41
N ARG A 5 5.38 -2.31 13.43
CA ARG A 5 6.85 -2.40 13.23
C ARG A 5 7.26 -3.60 12.39
N GLY A 6 6.58 -4.74 12.54
CA GLY A 6 6.84 -5.96 11.77
C GLY A 6 6.58 -5.74 10.28
N HIS A 7 5.46 -5.09 9.95
CA HIS A 7 5.13 -4.77 8.55
C HIS A 7 6.03 -3.69 7.94
N LEU A 8 6.50 -2.72 8.73
CA LEU A 8 7.54 -1.78 8.29
C LEU A 8 8.85 -2.50 7.94
N ILE A 9 9.31 -3.41 8.81
CA ILE A 9 10.52 -4.20 8.58
C ILE A 9 10.33 -5.08 7.34
N GLY A 10 9.18 -5.78 7.23
CA GLY A 10 8.86 -6.63 6.07
C GLY A 10 8.85 -5.85 4.75
N GLY A 11 8.25 -4.67 4.72
CA GLY A 11 8.26 -3.79 3.56
C GLY A 11 9.66 -3.27 3.22
N THR A 12 10.46 -2.92 4.23
CA THR A 12 11.85 -2.47 4.06
C THR A 12 12.71 -3.57 3.46
N LEU A 13 12.65 -4.79 4.01
CA LEU A 13 13.42 -5.93 3.50
C LEU A 13 13.00 -6.29 2.08
N THR A 14 11.70 -6.24 1.79
CA THR A 14 11.15 -6.47 0.44
C THR A 14 11.68 -5.43 -0.54
N TYR A 15 11.67 -4.15 -0.16
CA TYR A 15 12.22 -3.08 -0.98
C TYR A 15 13.71 -3.27 -1.27
N LEU A 16 14.51 -3.60 -0.25
CA LEU A 16 15.95 -3.84 -0.41
C LEU A 16 16.24 -5.04 -1.33
N ALA A 17 15.45 -6.11 -1.22
CA ALA A 17 15.55 -7.25 -2.12
C ALA A 17 15.27 -6.86 -3.57
N ILE A 18 14.21 -6.07 -3.83
CA ILE A 18 13.89 -5.56 -5.16
C ILE A 18 15.03 -4.68 -5.68
N LEU A 19 15.53 -3.75 -4.86
CA LEU A 19 16.61 -2.84 -5.24
C LEU A 19 17.87 -3.61 -5.64
N GLN A 20 18.19 -4.69 -4.92
CA GLN A 20 19.30 -5.59 -5.27
C GLN A 20 19.07 -6.28 -6.62
N CYS A 21 17.84 -6.71 -6.93
CA CYS A 21 17.49 -7.33 -8.21
C CYS A 21 17.59 -6.35 -9.39
N ILE A 22 17.20 -5.09 -9.20
CA ILE A 22 17.17 -4.08 -10.28
C ILE A 22 18.43 -3.21 -10.34
N LYS A 23 19.44 -3.45 -9.50
CA LYS A 23 20.63 -2.59 -9.38
C LYS A 23 21.37 -2.39 -10.71
N SER A 24 21.40 -3.40 -11.57
CA SER A 24 22.05 -3.36 -12.88
C SER A 24 21.36 -2.39 -13.85
N MET A 25 20.09 -2.07 -13.61
CA MET A 25 19.32 -1.10 -14.37
C MET A 25 19.61 0.34 -13.96
N GLN A 26 20.47 0.56 -12.95
CA GLN A 26 20.86 1.87 -12.44
C GLN A 26 19.66 2.80 -12.19
N PRO A 27 18.71 2.42 -11.32
CA PRO A 27 17.50 3.20 -11.10
C PRO A 27 17.85 4.60 -10.60
N SER A 28 17.24 5.62 -11.22
CA SER A 28 17.42 7.02 -10.82
C SER A 28 16.99 7.25 -9.36
N LEU A 29 17.59 8.24 -8.70
CA LEU A 29 17.27 8.60 -7.30
C LEU A 29 15.77 8.83 -7.05
N PRO A 30 14.99 9.49 -7.93
CA PRO A 30 13.55 9.62 -7.73
C PRO A 30 12.81 8.28 -7.70
N VAL A 31 13.23 7.29 -8.50
CA VAL A 31 12.64 5.94 -8.51
C VAL A 31 12.98 5.19 -7.23
N ILE A 32 14.21 5.32 -6.73
CA ILE A 32 14.64 4.74 -5.46
C ILE A 32 13.81 5.34 -4.31
N ALA A 33 13.76 6.67 -4.22
CA ALA A 33 13.04 7.35 -3.14
C ALA A 33 11.53 7.06 -3.16
N SER A 34 10.89 7.21 -4.33
CA SER A 34 9.45 6.95 -4.46
C SER A 34 9.14 5.46 -4.26
N GLY A 35 9.92 4.55 -4.86
CA GLY A 35 9.74 3.11 -4.68
C GLY A 35 9.82 2.67 -3.22
N PHE A 36 10.73 3.25 -2.43
CA PHE A 36 10.79 2.97 -0.99
C PHE A 36 9.50 3.41 -0.28
N VAL A 37 9.07 4.65 -0.50
CA VAL A 37 7.84 5.20 0.11
C VAL A 37 6.63 4.34 -0.25
N PHE A 38 6.44 4.04 -1.54
CA PHE A 38 5.28 3.26 -1.99
C PHE A 38 5.33 1.82 -1.49
N CYS A 39 6.51 1.19 -1.40
CA CYS A 39 6.64 -0.15 -0.80
C CYS A 39 6.26 -0.15 0.69
N ILE A 40 6.68 0.85 1.46
CA ILE A 40 6.32 0.97 2.87
C ILE A 40 4.82 1.27 3.05
N VAL A 41 4.26 2.17 2.25
CA VAL A 41 2.82 2.45 2.26
C VAL A 41 2.03 1.18 1.91
N GLY A 42 2.47 0.44 0.88
CA GLY A 42 1.89 -0.83 0.50
C GLY A 42 1.95 -1.89 1.60
N SER A 43 3.04 -1.99 2.35
CA SER A 43 3.15 -2.96 3.45
C SER A 43 2.25 -2.66 4.64
N LEU A 44 1.76 -1.42 4.75
CA LEU A 44 0.80 -0.99 5.77
C LEU A 44 -0.65 -1.00 5.26
N PHE A 45 -0.85 -1.05 3.94
CA PHE A 45 -2.16 -0.87 3.33
C PHE A 45 -3.19 -1.94 3.71
N PRO A 46 -2.87 -3.24 3.80
CA PRO A 46 -3.89 -4.23 4.18
C PRO A 46 -4.56 -3.94 5.53
N ASP A 47 -3.81 -3.36 6.47
CA ASP A 47 -4.29 -3.02 7.82
C ASP A 47 -5.01 -1.67 7.92
N ILE A 48 -5.45 -1.07 6.81
CA ILE A 48 -6.36 0.08 6.86
C ILE A 48 -7.78 -0.31 7.33
N ASP A 49 -8.10 -1.60 7.30
CA ASP A 49 -9.37 -2.19 7.74
C ASP A 49 -9.45 -2.42 9.27
N ILE A 50 -8.38 -2.14 10.02
CA ILE A 50 -8.34 -2.27 11.49
C ILE A 50 -7.78 -1.05 12.19
N LYS A 51 -8.18 -0.88 13.45
CA LYS A 51 -7.64 0.14 14.34
C LYS A 51 -6.15 -0.07 14.60
N SER A 52 -5.32 0.54 13.77
CA SER A 52 -3.87 0.39 13.77
C SER A 52 -3.16 1.73 13.57
N LYS A 53 -1.84 1.76 13.81
CA LYS A 53 -1.01 2.93 13.46
C LYS A 53 -0.96 3.15 11.94
N GLY A 54 -1.04 2.08 11.15
CA GLY A 54 -1.14 2.15 9.69
C GLY A 54 -2.43 2.85 9.27
N GLN A 55 -3.58 2.40 9.79
CA GLN A 55 -4.86 3.06 9.55
C GLN A 55 -4.80 4.55 9.94
N LYS A 56 -4.31 4.90 11.13
CA LYS A 56 -4.19 6.31 11.54
C LYS A 56 -3.39 7.14 10.52
N LEU A 57 -2.32 6.60 9.95
CA LEU A 57 -1.52 7.28 8.93
C LEU A 57 -2.36 7.55 7.67
N PHE A 58 -3.02 6.52 7.11
CA PHE A 58 -3.83 6.68 5.90
C PHE A 58 -4.99 7.66 6.08
N TYR A 59 -5.70 7.61 7.21
CA TYR A 59 -6.82 8.53 7.46
C TYR A 59 -6.35 9.95 7.76
N SER A 60 -5.20 10.14 8.41
CA SER A 60 -4.61 11.47 8.59
C SER A 60 -4.22 12.10 7.25
N LEU A 61 -3.58 11.33 6.36
CA LEU A 61 -3.22 11.78 5.03
C LEU A 61 -4.48 12.05 4.18
N GLY A 62 -5.46 11.16 4.24
CA GLY A 62 -6.75 11.33 3.57
C GLY A 62 -7.46 12.61 4.02
N LEU A 63 -7.46 12.91 5.31
CA LEU A 63 -8.03 14.15 5.83
C LEU A 63 -7.32 15.39 5.29
N ILE A 64 -5.98 15.39 5.24
CA ILE A 64 -5.20 16.50 4.66
C ILE A 64 -5.59 16.69 3.19
N ILE A 65 -5.68 15.61 2.41
CA ILE A 65 -6.07 15.66 0.99
C ILE A 65 -7.51 16.19 0.83
N LEU A 66 -8.44 15.75 1.67
CA LEU A 66 -9.82 16.23 1.67
C LEU A 66 -9.87 17.74 1.97
N CYS A 67 -9.10 18.24 2.94
CA CYS A 67 -8.98 19.67 3.21
C CYS A 67 -8.43 20.44 2.00
N CYS A 68 -7.43 19.89 1.30
CA CYS A 68 -6.94 20.46 0.06
C CYS A 68 -8.02 20.53 -1.02
N PHE A 69 -8.82 19.47 -1.21
CA PHE A 69 -9.91 19.49 -2.18
C PHE A 69 -10.97 20.54 -1.85
N LEU A 70 -11.32 20.73 -0.58
CA LEU A 70 -12.21 21.82 -0.17
C LEU A 70 -11.61 23.19 -0.46
N TYR A 71 -10.32 23.39 -0.15
CA TYR A 71 -9.62 24.65 -0.40
C TYR A 71 -9.58 25.02 -1.89
N TYR A 72 -9.43 24.05 -2.77
CA TYR A 72 -9.44 24.25 -4.23
C TYR A 72 -10.83 24.10 -4.86
N GLU A 73 -11.90 24.10 -4.06
CA GLU A 73 -13.29 23.99 -4.51
C GLU A 73 -13.60 22.72 -5.34
N ARG A 74 -12.81 21.66 -5.18
CA ARG A 74 -12.95 20.36 -5.85
C ARG A 74 -13.90 19.44 -5.08
N THR A 75 -15.18 19.83 -5.03
CA THR A 75 -16.25 19.07 -4.35
C THR A 75 -16.47 17.68 -4.95
N ASP A 76 -16.24 17.52 -6.26
CA ASP A 76 -16.27 16.24 -6.97
C ASP A 76 -15.29 15.22 -6.37
N LEU A 77 -14.02 15.63 -6.22
CA LEU A 77 -12.96 14.78 -5.67
C LEU A 77 -13.13 14.56 -4.17
N PHE A 78 -13.63 15.56 -3.45
CA PHE A 78 -13.93 15.43 -2.02
C PHE A 78 -14.99 14.35 -1.77
N ILE A 79 -16.09 14.36 -2.53
CA ILE A 79 -17.15 13.34 -2.42
C ILE A 79 -16.59 11.96 -2.78
N GLY A 80 -15.86 11.85 -3.89
CA GLY A 80 -15.28 10.58 -4.32
C GLY A 80 -14.33 9.98 -3.28
N LEU A 81 -13.38 10.76 -2.78
CA LEU A 81 -12.40 10.30 -1.80
C LEU A 81 -13.03 10.00 -0.43
N SER A 82 -14.00 10.80 0.03
CA SER A 82 -14.66 10.54 1.32
C SER A 82 -15.47 9.25 1.31
N LEU A 83 -16.15 8.93 0.20
CA LEU A 83 -16.83 7.64 0.02
C LEU A 83 -15.83 6.48 0.03
N LEU A 84 -14.74 6.59 -0.75
CA LEU A 84 -13.69 5.56 -0.79
C LEU A 84 -13.01 5.35 0.57
N ALA A 85 -12.75 6.44 1.31
CA ALA A 85 -12.14 6.38 2.63
C ALA A 85 -13.05 5.70 3.68
N THR A 86 -14.36 5.60 3.43
CA THR A 86 -15.29 4.91 4.34
C THR A 86 -15.28 3.39 4.11
N VAL A 87 -14.96 2.92 2.90
CA VAL A 87 -14.99 1.49 2.53
C VAL A 87 -14.20 0.60 3.49
N PRO A 88 -12.94 0.93 3.88
CA PRO A 88 -12.20 0.07 4.79
C PRO A 88 -12.83 -0.09 6.18
N LEU A 89 -13.67 0.86 6.62
CA LEU A 89 -14.35 0.77 7.92
C LEU A 89 -15.53 -0.19 7.91
N LEU A 90 -16.05 -0.54 6.73
CA LEU A 90 -17.25 -1.35 6.57
C LEU A 90 -16.94 -2.84 6.33
N VAL A 91 -15.69 -3.17 6.02
CA VAL A 91 -15.28 -4.54 5.73
C VAL A 91 -14.76 -5.23 6.98
N LYS A 92 -14.83 -6.57 6.99
CA LYS A 92 -14.23 -7.38 8.06
C LYS A 92 -12.71 -7.36 7.94
N HIS A 93 -12.03 -7.36 9.08
CA HIS A 93 -10.58 -7.56 9.11
C HIS A 93 -10.17 -8.87 8.44
N ARG A 94 -9.10 -8.84 7.64
CA ARG A 94 -8.66 -9.94 6.77
C ARG A 94 -9.68 -10.32 5.71
N GLY A 95 -10.51 -9.36 5.31
CA GLY A 95 -11.40 -9.47 4.17
C GLY A 95 -10.66 -9.11 2.88
N ILE A 96 -11.31 -8.30 2.04
CA ILE A 96 -10.81 -7.95 0.71
C ILE A 96 -9.41 -7.30 0.72
N PHE A 97 -9.03 -6.58 1.76
CA PHE A 97 -7.71 -5.92 1.85
C PHE A 97 -6.54 -6.90 2.07
N HIS A 98 -6.83 -8.16 2.42
CA HIS A 98 -5.85 -9.24 2.54
C HIS A 98 -5.97 -10.27 1.40
N GLU A 99 -6.84 -10.01 0.42
CA GLU A 99 -6.98 -10.82 -0.79
C GLU A 99 -6.02 -10.35 -1.89
N LEU A 100 -5.21 -11.28 -2.40
CA LEU A 100 -4.17 -10.94 -3.39
C LEU A 100 -4.75 -10.36 -4.67
N TRP A 101 -5.89 -10.89 -5.14
CA TRP A 101 -6.55 -10.40 -6.35
C TRP A 101 -6.98 -8.93 -6.21
N PHE A 102 -7.47 -8.55 -5.02
CA PHE A 102 -7.91 -7.18 -4.74
C PHE A 102 -6.74 -6.22 -4.70
N LEU A 103 -5.64 -6.62 -4.06
CA LEU A 103 -4.41 -5.83 -4.00
C LEU A 103 -3.77 -5.64 -5.37
N ILE A 104 -3.75 -6.68 -6.21
CA ILE A 104 -3.32 -6.57 -7.61
C ILE A 104 -4.23 -5.60 -8.35
N PHE A 105 -5.55 -5.80 -8.24
CA PHE A 105 -6.54 -4.96 -8.92
C PHE A 105 -6.36 -3.47 -8.57
N ILE A 106 -6.39 -3.12 -7.28
CA ILE A 106 -6.31 -1.72 -6.85
C ILE A 106 -4.97 -1.07 -7.22
N SER A 107 -3.87 -1.82 -7.15
CA SER A 107 -2.54 -1.29 -7.48
C SER A 107 -2.43 -1.02 -8.98
N ILE A 108 -2.76 -2.01 -9.81
CA ILE A 108 -2.65 -1.90 -11.26
C ILE A 108 -3.67 -0.89 -11.82
N SER A 109 -4.91 -0.92 -11.33
CA SER A 109 -5.94 0.04 -11.77
C SER A 109 -5.52 1.47 -11.47
N THR A 110 -4.93 1.74 -10.31
CA THR A 110 -4.43 3.08 -9.95
C THR A 110 -3.33 3.54 -10.91
N GLY A 111 -2.37 2.67 -11.22
CA GLY A 111 -1.31 2.98 -12.19
C GLY A 111 -1.86 3.27 -13.59
N LEU A 112 -2.81 2.46 -14.06
CA LEU A 112 -3.46 2.62 -15.36
C LEU A 112 -4.30 3.90 -15.45
N VAL A 113 -5.10 4.18 -14.42
CA VAL A 113 -5.94 5.40 -14.35
C VAL A 113 -5.08 6.65 -14.40
N ILE A 114 -4.00 6.71 -13.61
CA ILE A 114 -3.08 7.87 -13.67
C ILE A 114 -2.45 7.97 -15.06
N GLY A 115 -2.04 6.84 -15.65
CA GLY A 115 -1.48 6.82 -17.00
C GLY A 115 -2.44 7.27 -18.10
N SER A 116 -3.75 6.99 -17.95
CA SER A 116 -4.77 7.37 -18.94
C SER A 116 -5.10 8.86 -18.90
N PHE A 117 -5.08 9.48 -17.72
CA PHE A 117 -5.34 10.91 -17.56
C PHE A 117 -4.06 11.77 -17.70
N HIS A 118 -2.89 11.19 -17.39
CA HIS A 118 -1.62 11.89 -17.37
C HIS A 118 -0.51 11.04 -18.00
N ALA A 119 -0.46 11.01 -19.33
CA ALA A 119 0.49 10.21 -20.10
C ALA A 119 1.95 10.42 -19.67
N GLN A 120 2.36 11.67 -19.37
CA GLN A 120 3.73 11.96 -18.92
C GLN A 120 4.11 11.28 -17.60
N TYR A 121 3.15 10.92 -16.76
CA TYR A 121 3.37 10.26 -15.47
C TYR A 121 3.09 8.76 -15.49
N SER A 122 2.67 8.20 -16.63
CA SER A 122 2.27 6.78 -16.75
C SER A 122 3.34 5.80 -16.25
N ALA A 123 4.58 5.94 -16.74
CA ALA A 123 5.67 5.06 -16.33
C ALA A 123 6.05 5.22 -14.86
N TRP A 124 5.97 6.44 -14.32
CA TRP A 124 6.24 6.71 -12.91
C TRP A 124 5.15 6.12 -12.02
N ALA A 125 3.88 6.29 -12.39
CA ALA A 125 2.74 5.76 -11.66
C ALA A 125 2.74 4.23 -11.65
N MET A 126 2.98 3.59 -12.79
CA MET A 126 3.04 2.12 -12.88
C MET A 126 4.17 1.54 -12.03
N LYS A 127 5.38 2.13 -12.07
CA LYS A 127 6.49 1.68 -11.22
C LYS A 127 6.15 1.75 -9.74
N ASN A 128 5.57 2.86 -9.29
CA ASN A 128 5.17 3.03 -7.90
C ASN A 128 4.01 2.13 -7.48
N ALA A 129 3.06 1.86 -8.38
CA ALA A 129 2.01 0.88 -8.17
C ALA A 129 2.59 -0.53 -7.96
N LEU A 130 3.63 -0.91 -8.70
CA LEU A 130 4.31 -2.20 -8.53
C LEU A 130 5.09 -2.27 -7.21
N PHE A 131 5.76 -1.19 -6.78
CA PHE A 131 6.40 -1.14 -5.47
C PHE A 131 5.39 -1.24 -4.33
N PHE A 132 4.26 -0.53 -4.44
CA PHE A 132 3.16 -0.63 -3.50
C PHE A 132 2.61 -2.06 -3.41
N LEU A 133 2.37 -2.70 -4.56
CA LEU A 133 1.90 -4.09 -4.61
C LEU A 133 2.90 -5.04 -3.94
N ALA A 134 4.20 -4.87 -4.18
CA ALA A 134 5.22 -5.68 -3.53
C ALA A 134 5.22 -5.51 -2.00
N GLY A 135 5.04 -4.27 -1.53
CA GLY A 135 4.81 -3.97 -0.12
C GLY A 135 3.59 -4.73 0.43
N ALA A 136 2.46 -4.65 -0.25
CA ALA A 136 1.22 -5.31 0.18
C ALA A 136 1.34 -6.85 0.17
N ILE A 137 2.06 -7.42 -0.79
CA ILE A 137 2.38 -8.86 -0.80
C ILE A 137 3.24 -9.23 0.41
N SER A 138 4.24 -8.41 0.76
CA SER A 138 5.09 -8.64 1.94
C SER A 138 4.26 -8.73 3.23
N HIS A 139 3.21 -7.92 3.34
CA HIS A 139 2.28 -7.95 4.46
C HIS A 139 1.59 -9.31 4.56
N ILE A 140 0.95 -9.77 3.48
CA ILE A 140 0.22 -11.04 3.45
C ILE A 140 1.15 -12.22 3.74
N VAL A 141 2.34 -12.23 3.13
CA VAL A 141 3.33 -13.29 3.33
C VAL A 141 3.74 -13.35 4.79
N LEU A 142 4.06 -12.20 5.41
CA LEU A 142 4.46 -12.14 6.80
C LEU A 142 3.36 -12.64 7.74
N ASP A 143 2.12 -12.25 7.49
CA ASP A 143 0.95 -12.72 8.24
C ASP A 143 0.78 -14.24 8.17
N ARG A 144 0.90 -14.81 6.97
CA ARG A 144 0.80 -16.25 6.75
C ARG A 144 1.94 -17.02 7.41
N VAL A 145 3.17 -16.53 7.27
CA VAL A 145 4.38 -17.17 7.83
C VAL A 145 4.32 -17.16 9.36
N ILE A 146 4.03 -16.02 10.00
CA ILE A 146 3.96 -15.95 11.47
C ILE A 146 2.81 -16.81 12.01
N THR A 147 1.66 -16.81 11.33
CA THR A 147 0.52 -17.63 11.75
C THR A 147 0.86 -19.12 11.69
N ARG A 148 1.51 -19.58 10.61
CA ARG A 148 1.98 -20.97 10.50
C ARG A 148 3.02 -21.31 11.56
N LEU A 149 4.04 -20.47 11.77
CA LEU A 149 5.08 -20.73 12.78
C LEU A 149 4.51 -20.89 14.19
N LYS A 150 3.54 -20.05 14.58
CA LYS A 150 2.87 -20.18 15.89
C LYS A 150 2.13 -21.50 16.04
N TYR A 151 1.43 -21.95 15.00
CA TYR A 151 0.74 -23.24 15.01
C TYR A 151 1.73 -24.40 15.28
N TRP A 152 2.86 -24.40 14.58
CA TRP A 152 3.90 -25.43 14.78
C TRP A 152 4.53 -25.44 16.18
N LEU A 153 4.65 -24.29 16.83
CA LEU A 153 5.21 -24.17 18.18
C LEU A 153 4.24 -24.57 19.29
N ILE A 154 2.92 -24.59 19.02
CA ILE A 154 1.89 -24.94 20.01
C ILE A 154 1.53 -26.44 19.92
N VAL A 155 1.63 -27.02 18.73
CA VAL A 155 1.28 -28.43 18.47
C VAL A 155 2.43 -29.40 18.79
N LYS A 156 3.64 -28.88 19.06
CA LYS A 156 4.77 -29.65 19.63
C LYS A 156 4.85 -29.41 21.13
#